data_AF-A0A349DHT9-F1
#
_entry.id   AF-A0A349DHT9-F1
#
_cell.length_a   1.000
_cell.length_b   1.000
_cell.length_c   1.000
_cell.angle_alpha   90.00
_cell.angle_beta   90.00
_cell.angle_gamma   90.00
#
_symmetry.space_group_name_H-M   'P 1'
#
loop_
_entity.id
_entity.type
_entity.pdbx_description
1 polymer ?
#
loop_
_entity_poly.entity_id
_entity_poly.type
_entity_poly.pdbx_seq_one_letter_code
_entity_poly.pdbx_strand_id
1 'polypeptide(L)'
;MTNQINDFFNESSQEIFAQNIQRALEEIAPVMERDKFYSGASVQDLKQKMQAILHQEAEGLSLEEALREIKDLYLDHAITFHHPTYIAHLNCPILIPALVGDFIASTLNTAVETWDQSTSATLIEQEMINWACRLFQLPKNSDGVFTSGGTQSNFMGLLMARDHYAYTQLGANLKQNGAIPEMSKFRVFCSDKAHFSVKKNAALLGLGYDAVVTVATDERFKMKPKALEEAIRQEKQQGNLPIAVFATAGTTDFGSFDPLVEICAIAKAHEMWFHVDG
;
A
#
# COMPACT_ATOMS: atom_id res chain seq x y z
N MET A 1 16.82 -21.27 -38.51
CA MET A 1 16.17 -22.08 -37.47
C MET A 1 15.61 -21.11 -36.47
N THR A 2 14.29 -20.92 -36.47
CA THR A 2 13.59 -20.11 -35.47
C THR A 2 13.84 -20.77 -34.11
N ASN A 3 14.58 -20.10 -33.22
CA ASN A 3 14.69 -20.52 -31.81
C ASN A 3 13.26 -20.55 -31.26
N GLN A 4 12.68 -21.75 -31.15
CA GLN A 4 11.43 -21.92 -30.42
C GLN A 4 11.73 -21.56 -28.97
N ILE A 5 11.07 -20.51 -28.48
CA ILE A 5 11.07 -20.15 -27.06
C ILE A 5 10.28 -21.27 -26.37
N ASN A 6 10.99 -22.22 -25.78
CA ASN A 6 10.41 -23.39 -25.10
C ASN A 6 10.08 -23.11 -23.62
N ASP A 7 10.23 -21.87 -23.16
CA ASP A 7 10.11 -21.49 -21.75
C ASP A 7 8.70 -20.98 -21.36
N PHE A 8 7.71 -21.09 -22.24
CA PHE A 8 6.34 -20.72 -21.90
C PHE A 8 5.73 -21.71 -20.91
N PHE A 9 5.00 -21.21 -19.90
CA PHE A 9 4.22 -22.04 -19.00
C PHE A 9 3.02 -22.67 -19.73
N ASN A 10 3.09 -23.97 -20.01
CA ASN A 10 2.08 -24.75 -20.72
C ASN A 10 2.25 -26.25 -20.44
N GLU A 11 1.43 -27.09 -21.07
CA GLU A 11 1.45 -28.55 -20.87
C GLU A 11 2.82 -29.19 -21.11
N SER A 12 3.58 -28.70 -22.10
CA SER A 12 4.89 -29.24 -22.46
C SER A 12 6.02 -28.83 -21.52
N SER A 13 5.80 -27.86 -20.64
CA SER A 13 6.83 -27.30 -19.75
C SER A 13 6.65 -27.67 -18.27
N GLN A 14 5.76 -28.62 -17.94
CA GLN A 14 5.51 -29.02 -16.54
C GLN A 14 6.77 -29.49 -15.81
N GLU A 15 7.58 -30.33 -16.45
CA GLU A 15 8.79 -30.88 -15.84
C GLU A 15 9.85 -29.79 -15.63
N ILE A 16 10.12 -28.98 -16.65
CA ILE A 16 11.10 -27.88 -16.55
C ILE A 16 10.65 -26.81 -15.55
N PHE A 17 9.34 -26.53 -15.45
CA PHE A 17 8.77 -25.67 -14.42
C PHE A 17 9.07 -26.21 -13.03
N ALA A 18 8.72 -27.47 -12.74
CA ALA A 18 8.95 -28.07 -11.42
C ALA A 18 10.44 -28.10 -11.04
N GLN A 19 11.31 -28.48 -11.98
CA GLN A 19 12.76 -28.48 -11.78
C GLN A 19 13.30 -27.07 -11.46
N ASN A 20 12.85 -26.05 -12.19
CA ASN A 20 13.30 -24.69 -12.00
C ASN A 20 12.79 -24.07 -10.69
N ILE A 21 11.55 -24.37 -10.28
CA ILE A 21 11.04 -23.97 -8.96
C ILE A 21 11.85 -24.64 -7.84
N GLN A 22 12.15 -25.93 -7.96
CA GLN A 22 12.99 -26.64 -6.99
C GLN A 22 14.38 -26.01 -6.87
N ARG A 23 15.02 -25.64 -7.99
CA ARG A 23 16.30 -24.92 -7.98
C ARG A 23 16.19 -23.58 -7.25
N ALA A 24 15.15 -22.80 -7.50
CA ALA A 24 14.96 -21.53 -6.80
C ALA A 24 14.78 -21.73 -5.28
N LEU A 25 14.09 -22.79 -4.85
CA LEU A 25 13.95 -23.14 -3.43
C LEU A 25 15.30 -23.48 -2.79
N GLU A 26 16.16 -24.21 -3.50
CA GLU A 26 17.52 -24.55 -3.04
C GLU A 26 18.38 -23.30 -2.83
N GLU A 27 18.26 -22.29 -3.69
CA GLU A 27 18.98 -21.01 -3.53
C GLU A 27 18.41 -20.13 -2.39
N ILE A 28 17.10 -20.24 -2.10
CA ILE A 28 16.44 -19.48 -1.03
C ILE A 28 16.67 -20.09 0.36
N ALA A 29 16.76 -21.43 0.47
CA ALA A 29 16.86 -22.11 1.75
C ALA A 29 17.97 -21.57 2.68
N PRO A 30 19.20 -21.27 2.21
CA PRO A 30 20.24 -20.68 3.06
C PRO A 30 19.89 -19.29 3.63
N VAL A 31 19.03 -18.52 2.95
CA VAL A 31 18.56 -17.20 3.42
C VAL A 31 17.68 -17.35 4.66
N MET A 32 16.96 -18.47 4.78
CA MET A 32 16.10 -18.75 5.93
C MET A 32 16.90 -18.99 7.22
N GLU A 33 18.11 -19.55 7.10
CA GLU A 33 18.96 -19.98 8.21
C GLU A 33 20.06 -18.96 8.58
N ARG A 34 20.09 -17.79 7.95
CA ARG A 34 21.15 -16.80 8.13
C ARG A 34 21.21 -16.25 9.57
N ASP A 35 22.43 -16.17 10.12
CA ASP A 35 22.70 -15.65 11.48
C ASP A 35 22.45 -14.15 11.69
N LYS A 36 22.29 -13.37 10.62
CA LYS A 36 22.12 -11.91 10.65
C LYS A 36 21.06 -11.47 9.67
N PHE A 37 20.29 -10.45 10.06
CA PHE A 37 19.26 -9.90 9.19
C PHE A 37 19.78 -9.11 7.98
N TYR A 38 21.04 -8.71 8.01
CA TYR A 38 21.71 -7.90 7.00
C TYR A 38 23.16 -8.38 6.85
N SER A 39 23.66 -8.42 5.62
CA SER A 39 25.00 -8.92 5.32
C SER A 39 26.14 -8.00 5.79
N GLY A 40 25.85 -6.71 6.01
CA GLY A 40 26.87 -5.70 6.29
C GLY A 40 27.60 -5.13 5.05
N ALA A 41 27.18 -5.52 3.84
CA ALA A 41 27.81 -5.07 2.60
C ALA A 41 27.55 -3.58 2.34
N SER A 42 28.59 -2.81 2.01
CA SER A 42 28.42 -1.37 1.78
C SER A 42 27.65 -1.11 0.49
N VAL A 43 26.97 0.05 0.42
CA VAL A 43 26.29 0.49 -0.81
C VAL A 43 27.26 0.58 -1.99
N GLN A 44 28.52 0.95 -1.73
CA GLN A 44 29.55 1.05 -2.77
C GLN A 44 29.92 -0.32 -3.33
N ASP A 45 30.14 -1.32 -2.46
CA ASP A 45 30.48 -2.68 -2.87
C ASP A 45 29.35 -3.30 -3.70
N LEU A 46 28.09 -3.14 -3.26
CA LEU A 46 26.93 -3.65 -3.99
C LEU A 46 26.78 -2.97 -5.35
N LYS A 47 26.99 -1.65 -5.44
CA LYS A 47 26.97 -0.93 -6.72
C LYS A 47 28.05 -1.42 -7.68
N GLN A 48 29.26 -1.67 -7.19
CA GLN A 48 30.35 -2.20 -8.01
C GLN A 48 30.03 -3.60 -8.53
N LYS A 49 29.52 -4.49 -7.67
CA LYS A 49 29.06 -5.82 -8.08
C LYS A 49 27.97 -5.75 -9.16
N MET A 50 26.94 -4.91 -8.97
CA MET A 50 25.85 -4.75 -9.94
C MET A 50 26.34 -4.19 -11.28
N GLN A 51 27.25 -3.21 -11.27
CA GLN A 51 27.81 -2.64 -12.50
C GLN A 51 28.60 -3.68 -13.29
N ALA A 52 29.40 -4.52 -12.63
CA ALA A 52 30.20 -5.54 -13.30
C ALA A 52 29.36 -6.57 -14.08
N ILE A 53 28.11 -6.80 -13.66
CA ILE A 53 27.17 -7.72 -14.32
C ILE A 53 26.37 -6.99 -15.40
N LEU A 54 25.84 -5.79 -15.13
CA LEU A 54 25.05 -5.01 -16.09
C LEU A 54 25.83 -4.54 -17.34
N HIS A 55 27.16 -4.51 -17.27
CA HIS A 55 28.03 -4.16 -18.40
C HIS A 55 28.41 -5.35 -19.29
N GLN A 56 27.93 -6.56 -19.00
CA GLN A 56 28.09 -7.70 -19.89
C GLN A 56 27.01 -7.63 -20.99
N GLU A 57 27.41 -7.43 -22.24
CA GLU A 57 26.55 -7.67 -23.40
C GLU A 57 26.34 -9.19 -23.52
N ALA A 58 25.43 -9.75 -22.71
CA ALA A 58 25.25 -11.19 -22.62
C ALA A 58 24.39 -11.70 -23.79
N GLU A 59 24.92 -12.68 -24.53
CA GLU A 59 24.10 -13.77 -25.07
C GLU A 59 23.27 -14.33 -23.90
N GLY A 60 21.96 -14.56 -24.08
CA GLY A 60 21.05 -14.83 -22.96
C GLY A 60 21.56 -15.89 -21.98
N LEU A 61 21.51 -15.60 -20.68
CA LEU A 61 21.89 -16.54 -19.62
C LEU A 61 20.92 -17.71 -19.53
N SER A 62 21.43 -18.89 -19.18
CA SER A 62 20.55 -19.96 -18.69
C SER A 62 19.93 -19.56 -17.35
N LEU A 63 18.78 -20.14 -16.98
CA LEU A 63 18.15 -19.86 -15.69
C LEU A 63 19.06 -20.21 -14.50
N GLU A 64 19.88 -21.26 -14.62
CA GLU A 64 20.82 -21.66 -13.57
C GLU A 64 21.89 -20.60 -13.35
N GLU A 65 22.44 -20.02 -14.43
CA GLU A 65 23.40 -18.91 -14.34
C GLU A 65 22.75 -17.66 -13.76
N ALA A 66 21.52 -17.34 -14.20
CA ALA A 66 20.76 -16.21 -13.67
C ALA A 66 20.44 -16.38 -12.17
N LEU A 67 20.08 -17.58 -11.71
CA LEU A 67 19.84 -17.86 -10.29
C LEU A 67 21.12 -17.69 -9.45
N ARG A 68 22.28 -18.11 -9.96
CA ARG A 68 23.57 -17.88 -9.29
C ARG A 68 23.90 -16.39 -9.17
N GLU A 69 23.66 -15.61 -10.22
CA GLU A 69 23.84 -14.15 -10.17
C GLU A 69 22.87 -13.49 -9.19
N ILE A 70 21.58 -13.89 -9.21
CA ILE A 70 20.58 -13.41 -8.24
C ILE A 70 20.99 -13.76 -6.82
N LYS A 71 21.56 -14.95 -6.59
CA LYS A 71 22.06 -15.31 -5.28
C LYS A 71 23.16 -14.36 -4.81
N ASP A 72 24.24 -14.18 -5.58
CA ASP A 72 25.37 -13.34 -5.17
C ASP A 72 24.99 -11.85 -5.02
N LEU A 73 24.13 -11.34 -5.91
CA LEU A 73 23.76 -9.92 -5.89
C LEU A 73 22.67 -9.58 -4.89
N TYR A 74 21.67 -10.45 -4.77
CA TYR A 74 20.46 -10.15 -4.02
C TYR A 74 20.32 -11.07 -2.81
N LEU A 75 20.22 -12.39 -2.98
CA LEU A 75 19.89 -13.28 -1.85
C LEU A 75 20.94 -13.20 -0.73
N ASP A 76 22.23 -13.16 -1.08
CA ASP A 76 23.36 -13.04 -0.15
C ASP A 76 23.38 -11.69 0.62
N HIS A 77 22.60 -10.72 0.16
CA HIS A 77 22.58 -9.34 0.67
C HIS A 77 21.20 -8.84 1.10
N ALA A 78 20.13 -9.61 0.83
CA ALA A 78 18.76 -9.26 1.15
C ALA A 78 18.56 -9.06 2.65
N ILE A 79 17.69 -8.11 3.00
CA ILE A 79 17.22 -7.94 4.38
C ILE A 79 16.25 -9.07 4.70
N THR A 80 16.59 -9.90 5.67
CA THR A 80 15.74 -11.02 6.07
C THR A 80 14.79 -10.57 7.17
N PHE A 81 13.61 -10.10 6.80
CA PHE A 81 12.59 -9.61 7.75
C PHE A 81 12.10 -10.67 8.75
N HIS A 82 12.28 -11.95 8.45
CA HIS A 82 11.97 -13.05 9.37
C HIS A 82 12.98 -13.23 10.50
N HIS A 83 14.18 -12.62 10.39
CA HIS A 83 15.21 -12.76 11.41
C HIS A 83 14.80 -12.03 12.71
N PRO A 84 14.88 -12.65 13.90
CA PRO A 84 14.34 -12.09 15.14
C PRO A 84 14.92 -10.74 15.58
N THR A 85 16.11 -10.38 15.08
CA THR A 85 16.76 -9.10 15.41
C THR A 85 16.45 -7.98 14.43
N TYR A 86 15.66 -8.23 13.38
CA TYR A 86 15.12 -7.17 12.55
C TYR A 86 13.91 -6.54 13.26
N ILE A 87 14.11 -5.33 13.80
CA ILE A 87 13.12 -4.62 14.61
C ILE A 87 13.04 -3.12 14.24
N ALA A 88 13.04 -2.83 12.94
CA ALA A 88 13.17 -1.46 12.42
C ALA A 88 11.86 -0.83 11.94
N HIS A 89 11.20 -1.44 10.96
CA HIS A 89 10.05 -0.85 10.26
C HIS A 89 8.85 -1.80 10.24
N LEU A 90 7.74 -1.36 9.63
CA LEU A 90 6.52 -2.14 9.41
C LEU A 90 6.70 -3.18 8.28
N ASN A 91 7.80 -3.92 8.30
CA ASN A 91 8.05 -5.06 7.43
C ASN A 91 7.88 -6.34 8.25
N CYS A 92 6.76 -7.04 8.02
CA CYS A 92 6.44 -8.26 8.75
C CYS A 92 7.17 -9.48 8.17
N PRO A 93 7.48 -10.49 9.00
CA PRO A 93 7.70 -11.84 8.51
C PRO A 93 6.47 -12.34 7.74
N ILE A 94 6.70 -13.07 6.66
CA ILE A 94 5.64 -13.53 5.76
C ILE A 94 5.08 -14.89 6.26
N LEU A 95 3.76 -15.06 6.18
CA LEU A 95 3.10 -16.33 6.49
C LEU A 95 3.26 -17.31 5.32
N ILE A 96 3.55 -18.59 5.61
CA ILE A 96 3.67 -19.63 4.57
C ILE A 96 2.43 -19.72 3.66
N PRO A 97 1.17 -19.67 4.17
CA PRO A 97 -0.01 -19.63 3.31
C PRO A 97 -0.06 -18.44 2.34
N ALA A 98 0.51 -17.29 2.71
CA ALA A 98 0.57 -16.13 1.82
C ALA A 98 1.54 -16.37 0.66
N LEU A 99 2.70 -16.99 0.92
CA LEU A 99 3.64 -17.38 -0.13
C LEU A 99 3.04 -18.42 -1.08
N VAL A 100 2.33 -19.41 -0.55
CA VAL A 100 1.64 -20.42 -1.38
C VAL A 100 0.56 -19.78 -2.24
N GLY A 101 -0.24 -18.87 -1.67
CA GLY A 101 -1.26 -18.13 -2.40
C GLY A 101 -0.67 -17.27 -3.51
N ASP A 102 0.39 -16.53 -3.22
CA ASP A 102 1.10 -15.69 -4.20
C ASP A 102 1.73 -16.52 -5.32
N PHE A 103 2.34 -17.67 -4.99
CA PHE A 103 2.87 -18.59 -5.98
C PHE A 103 1.78 -19.10 -6.95
N ILE A 104 0.61 -19.48 -6.43
CA ILE A 104 -0.52 -19.92 -7.26
C ILE A 104 -1.02 -18.76 -8.13
N ALA A 105 -1.25 -17.59 -7.53
CA ALA A 105 -1.76 -16.41 -8.24
C ALA A 105 -0.81 -15.95 -9.35
N SER A 106 0.48 -15.85 -9.04
CA SER A 106 1.53 -15.46 -9.99
C SER A 106 1.71 -16.49 -11.11
N THR A 107 1.62 -17.79 -10.80
CA THR A 107 1.73 -18.85 -11.82
C THR A 107 0.55 -18.81 -12.80
N LEU A 108 -0.67 -18.55 -12.31
CA LEU A 108 -1.87 -18.44 -13.15
C LEU A 108 -2.03 -17.08 -13.82
N ASN A 109 -1.27 -16.07 -13.38
CA ASN A 109 -1.31 -14.69 -13.88
C ASN A 109 -2.75 -14.14 -14.01
N THR A 110 -3.55 -14.38 -12.97
CA THR A 110 -4.98 -14.03 -12.96
C THR A 110 -5.17 -12.52 -12.85
N ALA A 111 -6.00 -11.96 -13.74
CA ALA A 111 -6.31 -10.53 -13.79
C ALA A 111 -7.75 -10.29 -13.28
N VAL A 112 -7.90 -9.68 -12.11
CA VAL A 112 -9.17 -9.60 -11.34
C VAL A 112 -10.08 -8.43 -11.70
N GLU A 113 -9.72 -7.63 -12.72
CA GLU A 113 -10.49 -6.47 -13.15
C GLU A 113 -11.81 -6.81 -13.85
N THR A 114 -11.91 -8.00 -14.48
CA THR A 114 -13.13 -8.45 -15.16
C THR A 114 -13.38 -9.94 -14.97
N TRP A 115 -14.65 -10.32 -15.01
CA TRP A 115 -15.12 -11.69 -14.79
C TRP A 115 -14.51 -12.71 -15.77
N ASP A 116 -14.39 -12.37 -17.04
CA ASP A 116 -13.86 -13.25 -18.09
C ASP A 116 -12.36 -13.53 -17.96
N GLN A 117 -11.64 -12.72 -17.18
CA GLN A 117 -10.21 -12.88 -16.91
C GLN A 117 -9.89 -13.56 -15.58
N SER A 118 -10.85 -13.65 -14.66
CA SER A 118 -10.62 -14.12 -13.28
C SER A 118 -11.64 -15.13 -12.76
N THR A 119 -12.86 -15.15 -13.29
CA THR A 119 -13.93 -16.09 -12.95
C THR A 119 -14.11 -16.22 -11.43
N SER A 120 -13.76 -17.37 -10.85
CA SER A 120 -13.84 -17.64 -9.42
C SER A 120 -12.99 -16.72 -8.55
N ALA A 121 -11.88 -16.16 -9.06
CA ALA A 121 -11.02 -15.26 -8.28
C ALA A 121 -11.73 -13.94 -7.91
N THR A 122 -12.61 -13.41 -8.76
CA THR A 122 -13.48 -12.27 -8.40
C THR A 122 -14.36 -12.59 -7.19
N LEU A 123 -14.92 -13.82 -7.12
CA LEU A 123 -15.77 -14.24 -6.01
C LEU A 123 -14.97 -14.45 -4.72
N ILE A 124 -13.74 -14.97 -4.84
CA ILE A 124 -12.81 -15.09 -3.71
C ILE A 124 -12.49 -13.71 -3.15
N GLU A 125 -12.16 -12.74 -4.01
CA GLU A 125 -11.91 -11.36 -3.58
C GLU A 125 -13.14 -10.76 -2.86
N GLN A 126 -14.33 -10.91 -3.44
CA GLN A 126 -15.56 -10.40 -2.83
C GLN A 126 -15.84 -11.05 -1.47
N GLU A 127 -15.60 -12.35 -1.30
CA GLU A 127 -15.78 -13.01 0.01
C GLU A 127 -14.76 -12.55 1.05
N MET A 128 -13.53 -12.26 0.64
CA MET A 128 -12.52 -11.66 1.52
C MET A 128 -12.91 -10.24 1.95
N ILE A 129 -13.45 -9.44 1.04
CA ILE A 129 -14.01 -8.11 1.33
C ILE A 129 -15.19 -8.23 2.30
N ASN A 130 -16.15 -9.10 2.00
CA ASN A 130 -17.31 -9.34 2.85
C ASN A 130 -16.89 -9.81 4.25
N TRP A 131 -15.86 -10.66 4.34
CA TRP A 131 -15.26 -11.07 5.61
C TRP A 131 -14.63 -9.90 6.37
N ALA A 132 -13.86 -9.04 5.70
CA ALA A 132 -13.28 -7.84 6.31
C ALA A 132 -14.37 -6.86 6.80
N CYS A 133 -15.42 -6.61 6.02
CA CYS A 133 -16.55 -5.78 6.43
C CYS A 133 -17.23 -6.34 7.69
N ARG A 134 -17.41 -7.67 7.79
CA ARG A 134 -17.95 -8.32 9.00
C ARG A 134 -16.99 -8.20 10.18
N LEU A 135 -15.69 -8.37 9.97
CA LEU A 135 -14.66 -8.24 11.01
C LEU A 135 -14.68 -6.84 11.65
N PHE A 136 -14.79 -5.81 10.83
CA PHE A 136 -14.90 -4.41 11.27
C PHE A 136 -16.32 -4.00 11.65
N GLN A 137 -17.29 -4.92 11.61
CA GLN A 137 -18.70 -4.67 11.98
C GLN A 137 -19.32 -3.51 11.20
N LEU A 138 -18.96 -3.36 9.92
CA LEU A 138 -19.49 -2.32 9.06
C LEU A 138 -20.96 -2.59 8.70
N PRO A 139 -21.73 -1.56 8.31
CA PRO A 139 -23.10 -1.72 7.81
C PRO A 139 -23.22 -2.76 6.69
N LYS A 140 -24.39 -3.38 6.56
CA LYS A 140 -24.64 -4.47 5.57
C LYS A 140 -24.43 -4.06 4.12
N ASN A 141 -24.50 -2.76 3.81
CA ASN A 141 -24.30 -2.20 2.48
C ASN A 141 -22.88 -1.65 2.27
N SER A 142 -21.94 -1.98 3.16
CA SER A 142 -20.52 -1.67 2.98
C SER A 142 -19.88 -2.64 1.99
N ASP A 143 -18.84 -2.15 1.34
CA ASP A 143 -18.07 -2.87 0.32
C ASP A 143 -16.62 -2.39 0.34
N GLY A 144 -15.78 -2.99 -0.51
CA GLY A 144 -14.36 -2.65 -0.60
C GLY A 144 -13.75 -3.09 -1.92
N VAL A 145 -12.43 -2.93 -2.02
CA VAL A 145 -11.64 -3.40 -3.15
C VAL A 145 -10.21 -3.63 -2.67
N PHE A 146 -9.53 -4.64 -3.19
CA PHE A 146 -8.10 -4.79 -2.93
C PHE A 146 -7.32 -3.67 -3.62
N THR A 147 -6.29 -3.18 -2.95
CA THR A 147 -5.38 -2.15 -3.47
C THR A 147 -3.95 -2.61 -3.25
N SER A 148 -2.99 -1.96 -3.90
CA SER A 148 -1.56 -2.22 -3.70
C SER A 148 -1.06 -1.98 -2.27
N GLY A 149 -1.83 -1.28 -1.43
CA GLY A 149 -1.51 -1.04 -0.02
C GLY A 149 -2.05 0.29 0.49
N GLY A 150 -1.73 0.61 1.75
CA GLY A 150 -2.33 1.73 2.48
C GLY A 150 -2.17 3.11 1.80
N THR A 151 -1.08 3.36 1.06
CA THR A 151 -0.93 4.63 0.31
C THR A 151 -2.02 4.80 -0.76
N GLN A 152 -2.32 3.74 -1.52
CA GLN A 152 -3.38 3.76 -2.53
C GLN A 152 -4.77 3.74 -1.88
N SER A 153 -4.96 3.01 -0.77
CA SER A 153 -6.23 3.04 -0.04
C SER A 153 -6.54 4.44 0.50
N ASN A 154 -5.54 5.13 1.07
CA ASN A 154 -5.66 6.52 1.51
C ASN A 154 -5.91 7.49 0.34
N PHE A 155 -5.36 7.20 -0.85
CA PHE A 155 -5.63 7.99 -2.05
C PHE A 155 -7.09 7.84 -2.48
N MET A 156 -7.60 6.61 -2.54
CA MET A 156 -9.00 6.33 -2.87
C MET A 156 -9.96 6.93 -1.84
N GLY A 157 -9.64 6.84 -0.54
CA GLY A 157 -10.41 7.47 0.53
C GLY A 157 -10.51 8.99 0.36
N LEU A 158 -9.39 9.66 0.07
CA LEU A 158 -9.39 11.11 -0.16
C LEU A 158 -10.08 11.50 -1.47
N LEU A 159 -9.91 10.71 -2.53
CA LEU A 159 -10.61 10.89 -3.80
C LEU A 159 -12.13 10.84 -3.60
N MET A 160 -12.62 9.83 -2.87
CA MET A 160 -14.04 9.70 -2.55
C MET A 160 -14.53 10.88 -1.70
N ALA A 161 -13.78 11.28 -0.68
CA ALA A 161 -14.13 12.43 0.15
C ALA A 161 -14.24 13.74 -0.67
N ARG A 162 -13.26 14.00 -1.55
CA ARG A 162 -13.22 15.17 -2.43
C ARG A 162 -14.41 15.20 -3.37
N ASP A 163 -14.65 14.11 -4.09
CA ASP A 163 -15.71 14.02 -5.08
C ASP A 163 -17.09 14.02 -4.41
N HIS A 164 -17.24 13.37 -3.25
CA HIS A 164 -18.48 13.37 -2.47
C HIS A 164 -18.83 14.77 -1.98
N TYR A 165 -17.87 15.52 -1.43
CA TYR A 165 -18.11 16.88 -0.96
C TYR A 165 -18.47 17.81 -2.13
N ALA A 166 -17.71 17.76 -3.23
CA ALA A 166 -18.00 18.56 -4.42
C ALA A 166 -19.40 18.27 -4.99
N TYR A 167 -19.80 17.00 -5.04
CA TYR A 167 -21.11 16.62 -5.56
C TYR A 167 -22.25 17.03 -4.63
N THR A 168 -22.16 16.69 -3.34
CA THR A 168 -23.27 16.87 -2.39
C THR A 168 -23.41 18.29 -1.88
N GLN A 169 -22.30 19.01 -1.69
CA GLN A 169 -22.31 20.36 -1.11
C GLN A 169 -22.26 21.46 -2.17
N LEU A 170 -21.64 21.19 -3.33
CA LEU A 170 -21.44 22.20 -4.39
C LEU A 170 -22.17 21.87 -5.70
N GLY A 171 -22.78 20.69 -5.82
CA GLY A 171 -23.46 20.26 -7.05
C GLY A 171 -22.51 20.00 -8.23
N ALA A 172 -21.22 19.81 -7.98
CA ALA A 172 -20.18 19.68 -8.99
C ALA A 172 -19.74 18.22 -9.19
N ASN A 173 -19.77 17.75 -10.44
CA ASN A 173 -19.25 16.43 -10.81
C ASN A 173 -17.79 16.53 -11.29
N LEU A 174 -16.84 16.34 -10.38
CA LEU A 174 -15.40 16.43 -10.70
C LEU A 174 -14.93 15.35 -11.67
N LYS A 175 -15.57 14.17 -11.67
CA LYS A 175 -15.22 13.07 -12.58
C LYS A 175 -15.47 13.43 -14.04
N GLN A 176 -16.51 14.20 -14.31
CA GLN A 176 -16.88 14.63 -15.66
C GLN A 176 -16.23 15.95 -16.05
N ASN A 177 -16.19 16.92 -15.12
CA ASN A 177 -15.87 18.31 -15.44
C ASN A 177 -14.48 18.74 -14.97
N GLY A 178 -13.76 17.88 -14.25
CA GLY A 178 -12.46 18.21 -13.68
C GLY A 178 -12.56 19.18 -12.50
N ALA A 179 -11.47 19.89 -12.25
CA ALA A 179 -11.33 20.76 -11.07
C ALA A 179 -12.21 22.02 -11.15
N ILE A 180 -12.68 22.48 -9.98
CA ILE A 180 -13.45 23.72 -9.82
C ILE A 180 -12.68 24.71 -8.91
N PRO A 181 -12.90 26.03 -9.04
CA PRO A 181 -12.18 27.03 -8.24
C PRO A 181 -12.27 26.81 -6.72
N GLU A 182 -13.41 26.33 -6.23
CA GLU A 182 -13.70 26.06 -4.83
C GLU A 182 -12.76 25.01 -4.21
N MET A 183 -12.15 24.13 -5.02
CA MET A 183 -11.20 23.12 -4.52
C MET A 183 -9.99 23.74 -3.81
N SER A 184 -9.60 24.97 -4.17
CA SER A 184 -8.54 25.72 -3.48
C SER A 184 -8.84 25.96 -1.99
N LYS A 185 -10.12 25.93 -1.62
CA LYS A 185 -10.61 26.11 -0.25
C LYS A 185 -10.78 24.81 0.51
N PHE A 186 -10.66 23.64 -0.13
CA PHE A 186 -10.86 22.36 0.54
C PHE A 186 -9.78 22.12 1.61
N ARG A 187 -10.21 21.61 2.78
CA ARG A 187 -9.32 21.29 3.90
C ARG A 187 -9.56 19.87 4.40
N VAL A 188 -8.46 19.14 4.53
CA VAL A 188 -8.38 17.78 5.07
C VAL A 188 -7.59 17.84 6.36
N PHE A 189 -8.11 17.24 7.42
CA PHE A 189 -7.51 17.28 8.74
C PHE A 189 -6.86 15.94 9.05
N CYS A 190 -5.64 15.93 9.55
CA CYS A 190 -4.98 14.72 10.04
C CYS A 190 -4.06 15.08 11.22
N SER A 191 -3.59 14.11 11.99
CA SER A 191 -2.70 14.40 13.11
C SER A 191 -1.32 14.84 12.60
N ASP A 192 -0.54 15.54 13.42
CA ASP A 192 0.87 15.83 13.14
C ASP A 192 1.77 14.57 13.12
N LYS A 193 1.21 13.39 13.44
CA LYS A 193 1.81 12.06 13.34
C LYS A 193 1.17 11.16 12.27
N ALA A 194 0.25 11.69 11.48
CA ALA A 194 -0.39 10.94 10.40
C ALA A 194 0.61 10.57 9.31
N HIS A 195 0.35 9.47 8.61
CA HIS A 195 1.23 9.01 7.54
C HIS A 195 1.33 10.07 6.43
N PHE A 196 2.54 10.27 5.90
CA PHE A 196 2.82 11.32 4.91
C PHE A 196 2.00 11.17 3.61
N SER A 197 1.40 10.00 3.37
CA SER A 197 0.55 9.77 2.20
C SER A 197 -0.62 10.75 2.12
N VAL A 198 -1.16 11.26 3.25
CA VAL A 198 -2.26 12.24 3.21
C VAL A 198 -1.87 13.48 2.40
N LYS A 199 -0.70 14.05 2.68
CA LYS A 199 -0.16 15.20 1.92
C LYS A 199 0.17 14.85 0.48
N LYS A 200 0.85 13.72 0.24
CA LYS A 200 1.18 13.26 -1.12
C LYS A 200 -0.09 13.07 -1.98
N ASN A 201 -1.12 12.47 -1.40
CA ASN A 201 -2.39 12.19 -2.08
C ASN A 201 -3.16 13.49 -2.36
N ALA A 202 -3.16 14.46 -1.43
CA ALA A 202 -3.72 15.79 -1.68
C ALA A 202 -3.05 16.50 -2.87
N ALA A 203 -1.71 16.41 -2.97
CA ALA A 203 -0.99 16.93 -4.14
C ALA A 203 -1.36 16.22 -5.44
N LEU A 204 -1.41 14.88 -5.45
CA LEU A 204 -1.80 14.09 -6.62
C LEU A 204 -3.24 14.40 -7.09
N LEU A 205 -4.14 14.74 -6.17
CA LEU A 205 -5.53 15.09 -6.45
C LEU A 205 -5.73 16.56 -6.83
N GLY A 206 -4.66 17.34 -6.96
CA GLY A 206 -4.71 18.75 -7.35
C GLY A 206 -5.11 19.72 -6.23
N LEU A 207 -5.09 19.28 -4.97
CA LEU A 207 -5.39 20.11 -3.80
C LEU A 207 -4.14 20.79 -3.22
N GLY A 208 -2.97 20.19 -3.44
CA GLY A 208 -1.70 20.66 -2.88
C GLY A 208 -1.52 20.30 -1.39
N TYR A 209 -0.34 20.58 -0.85
CA TYR A 209 -0.03 20.28 0.57
C TYR A 209 -0.75 21.23 1.54
N ASP A 210 -1.05 22.45 1.12
CA ASP A 210 -1.74 23.46 1.93
C ASP A 210 -3.21 23.10 2.21
N ALA A 211 -3.78 22.17 1.44
CA ALA A 211 -5.09 21.61 1.74
C ALA A 211 -5.09 20.70 2.97
N VAL A 212 -3.93 20.26 3.47
CA VAL A 212 -3.82 19.38 4.63
C VAL A 212 -3.47 20.16 5.88
N VAL A 213 -4.42 20.23 6.80
CA VAL A 213 -4.28 20.88 8.11
C VAL A 213 -3.87 19.84 9.14
N THR A 214 -2.67 19.99 9.69
CA THR A 214 -2.16 19.10 10.74
C THR A 214 -2.68 19.53 12.11
N VAL A 215 -3.24 18.59 12.86
CA VAL A 215 -3.80 18.76 14.19
C VAL A 215 -2.84 18.23 15.24
N ALA A 216 -2.64 19.01 16.31
CA ALA A 216 -1.73 18.67 17.38
C ALA A 216 -2.11 17.35 18.08
N THR A 217 -1.08 16.58 18.46
CA THR A 217 -1.24 15.36 19.26
C THR A 217 -1.05 15.60 20.77
N ASP A 218 -1.50 14.65 21.59
CA ASP A 218 -1.26 14.60 23.03
C ASP A 218 0.09 13.99 23.39
N GLU A 219 0.37 13.89 24.69
CA GLU A 219 1.62 13.32 25.22
C GLU A 219 1.78 11.82 24.86
N ARG A 220 0.72 11.18 24.38
CA ARG A 220 0.70 9.80 23.89
C ARG A 220 0.62 9.73 22.36
N PHE A 221 0.91 10.84 21.68
CA PHE A 221 0.93 10.96 20.22
C PHE A 221 -0.41 10.66 19.55
N LYS A 222 -1.53 10.91 20.24
CA LYS A 222 -2.89 10.77 19.70
C LYS A 222 -3.43 12.14 19.32
N MET A 223 -4.18 12.24 18.21
CA MET A 223 -4.84 13.49 17.83
C MET A 223 -5.73 14.00 18.96
N LYS A 224 -5.62 15.29 19.29
CA LYS A 224 -6.47 15.95 20.29
C LYS A 224 -7.81 16.36 19.67
N PRO A 225 -8.96 15.80 20.10
CA PRO A 225 -10.28 16.17 19.56
C PRO A 225 -10.58 17.67 19.70
N LYS A 226 -10.20 18.28 20.84
CA LYS A 226 -10.35 19.73 21.05
C LYS A 226 -9.53 20.57 20.06
N ALA A 227 -8.35 20.10 19.68
CA ALA A 227 -7.51 20.80 18.70
C ALA A 227 -8.07 20.64 17.28
N LEU A 228 -8.68 19.48 16.97
CA LEU A 228 -9.39 19.26 15.72
C LEU A 228 -10.58 20.22 15.56
N GLU A 229 -11.45 20.30 16.57
CA GLU A 229 -12.60 21.21 16.59
C GLU A 229 -12.16 22.66 16.36
N GLU A 230 -11.10 23.09 17.06
CA GLU A 230 -10.55 24.43 16.94
C GLU A 230 -9.98 24.71 15.54
N ALA A 231 -9.23 23.76 14.97
CA ALA A 231 -8.69 23.90 13.62
C ALA A 231 -9.82 24.00 12.58
N ILE A 232 -10.86 23.18 12.70
CA ILE A 232 -12.04 23.23 11.81
C ILE A 232 -12.71 24.61 11.89
N ARG A 233 -12.90 25.13 13.11
CA ARG A 233 -13.50 26.45 13.34
C ARG A 233 -12.67 27.56 12.71
N GLN A 234 -11.35 27.53 12.86
CA GLN A 234 -10.43 28.52 12.27
C GLN A 234 -10.46 28.49 10.75
N GLU A 235 -10.43 27.30 10.13
CA GLU A 235 -10.50 27.18 8.67
C GLU A 235 -11.85 27.69 8.12
N LYS A 236 -12.97 27.38 8.79
CA LYS A 236 -14.28 27.93 8.42
C LYS A 236 -14.31 29.46 8.51
N GLN A 237 -13.70 30.05 9.54
CA GLN A 237 -13.61 31.52 9.69
C GLN A 237 -12.79 32.18 8.57
N GLN A 238 -11.82 31.46 8.00
CA GLN A 238 -11.04 31.91 6.85
C GLN A 238 -11.78 31.73 5.51
N GLY A 239 -13.00 31.19 5.53
CA GLY A 239 -13.78 30.87 4.34
C GLY A 239 -13.34 29.60 3.63
N ASN A 240 -12.54 28.75 4.29
CA ASN A 240 -12.16 27.43 3.79
C ASN A 240 -13.27 26.41 4.08
N LEU A 241 -13.21 25.27 3.39
CA LEU A 241 -14.21 24.23 3.35
C LEU A 241 -13.62 22.94 3.92
N PRO A 242 -13.86 22.63 5.21
CA PRO A 242 -13.52 21.33 5.79
C PRO A 242 -14.27 20.20 5.09
N ILE A 243 -13.55 19.31 4.41
CA ILE A 243 -14.15 18.22 3.63
C ILE A 243 -13.97 16.84 4.27
N ALA A 244 -12.86 16.63 5.00
CA ALA A 244 -12.53 15.31 5.51
C ALA A 244 -11.60 15.38 6.73
N VAL A 245 -11.67 14.36 7.57
CA VAL A 245 -10.67 14.09 8.61
C VAL A 245 -10.17 12.66 8.48
N PHE A 246 -8.84 12.51 8.50
CA PHE A 246 -8.11 11.25 8.47
C PHE A 246 -7.61 10.99 9.90
N ALA A 247 -8.22 10.02 10.57
CA ALA A 247 -7.79 9.55 11.88
C ALA A 247 -6.94 8.29 11.73
N THR A 248 -5.83 8.20 12.47
CA THR A 248 -4.89 7.10 12.36
C THR A 248 -5.10 6.09 13.49
N ALA A 249 -5.30 4.82 13.13
CA ALA A 249 -5.43 3.68 14.02
C ALA A 249 -4.12 2.88 14.06
N GLY A 250 -3.04 3.54 14.51
CA GLY A 250 -1.69 2.99 14.52
C GLY A 250 -0.70 3.87 13.76
N THR A 251 -0.21 4.93 14.40
CA THR A 251 0.81 5.79 13.78
C THR A 251 2.12 5.03 13.52
N THR A 252 2.82 5.35 12.44
CA THR A 252 4.00 4.60 11.99
C THR A 252 5.11 4.54 13.04
N ASP A 253 5.39 5.66 13.72
CA ASP A 253 6.50 5.73 14.67
C ASP A 253 6.12 5.26 16.08
N PHE A 254 4.87 5.46 16.50
CA PHE A 254 4.44 5.28 17.90
C PHE A 254 3.40 4.19 18.12
N GLY A 255 2.79 3.65 17.05
CA GLY A 255 1.65 2.74 17.15
C GLY A 255 0.46 3.35 17.91
N SER A 256 0.36 4.68 17.94
CA SER A 256 -0.69 5.39 18.67
C SER A 256 -2.01 5.34 17.90
N PHE A 257 -3.10 5.20 18.64
CA PHE A 257 -4.47 5.18 18.10
C PHE A 257 -5.16 6.48 18.46
N ASP A 258 -5.58 7.22 17.44
CA ASP A 258 -6.41 8.39 17.59
C ASP A 258 -7.77 8.01 18.23
N PRO A 259 -8.42 8.92 18.98
CA PRO A 259 -9.73 8.67 19.59
C PRO A 259 -10.85 8.66 18.53
N LEU A 260 -10.96 7.54 17.80
CA LEU A 260 -11.82 7.41 16.62
C LEU A 260 -13.29 7.77 16.88
N VAL A 261 -13.84 7.40 18.04
CA VAL A 261 -15.24 7.68 18.40
C VAL A 261 -15.49 9.19 18.53
N GLU A 262 -14.59 9.90 19.20
CA GLU A 262 -14.69 11.34 19.41
C GLU A 262 -14.50 12.10 18.08
N ILE A 263 -13.50 11.69 17.29
CA ILE A 263 -13.24 12.30 15.98
C ILE A 263 -14.40 12.06 15.01
N CYS A 264 -14.99 10.86 15.01
CA CYS A 264 -16.17 10.54 14.20
C CYS A 264 -17.36 11.44 14.57
N ALA A 265 -17.59 11.69 15.87
CA ALA A 265 -18.63 12.60 16.32
C ALA A 265 -18.40 14.04 15.82
N ILE A 266 -17.16 14.53 15.86
CA ILE A 266 -16.77 15.85 15.34
C ILE A 266 -16.97 15.91 13.81
N ALA A 267 -16.48 14.90 13.08
CA ALA A 267 -16.63 14.82 11.63
C ALA A 267 -18.10 14.89 11.21
N LYS A 268 -18.96 14.12 11.90
CA LYS A 268 -20.40 14.11 11.68
C LYS A 268 -21.04 15.46 11.98
N ALA A 269 -20.68 16.12 13.09
CA ALA A 269 -21.20 17.44 13.46
C ALA A 269 -20.83 18.54 12.44
N HIS A 270 -19.79 18.33 11.65
CA HIS A 270 -19.33 19.25 10.62
C HIS A 270 -19.56 18.77 9.18
N GLU A 271 -20.32 17.68 9.00
CA GLU A 271 -20.63 17.10 7.68
C GLU A 271 -19.38 16.75 6.86
N MET A 272 -18.32 16.31 7.54
CA MET A 272 -17.04 15.91 6.95
C MET A 272 -16.99 14.39 6.72
N TRP A 273 -16.26 13.99 5.68
CA TRP A 273 -15.89 12.59 5.48
C TRP A 273 -14.95 12.13 6.61
N PHE A 274 -15.25 10.99 7.23
CA PHE A 274 -14.38 10.38 8.24
C PHE A 274 -13.65 9.17 7.63
N HIS A 275 -12.33 9.28 7.49
CA HIS A 275 -11.47 8.21 7.00
C HIS A 275 -10.61 7.68 8.14
N VAL A 276 -10.51 6.35 8.28
CA VAL A 276 -9.61 5.69 9.22
C VAL A 276 -8.45 5.08 8.45
N ASP A 277 -7.24 5.56 8.72
CA ASP A 277 -5.98 4.97 8.24
C ASP A 277 -5.53 3.94 9.28
N GLY A 278 -5.64 2.65 8.96
CA GLY A 278 -5.51 1.54 9.92
C GLY A 278 -4.43 0.53 9.60
#